data_AF-G0QLC1-F1
#
_entry.id   AF-G0QLC1-F1
#
_cell.length_a   1.000
_cell.length_b   1.000
_cell.length_c   1.000
_cell.angle_alpha   90.00
_cell.angle_beta   90.00
_cell.angle_gamma   90.00
#
_symmetry.space_group_name_H-M   'P 1'
#
loop_
_entity.id
_entity.type
_entity.pdbx_description
1 polymer ?
#
loop_
_entity_poly.entity_id
_entity_poly.type
_entity_poly.pdbx_seq_one_letter_code
_entity_poly.pdbx_strand_id
1 'polypeptide(L)' 'MSGGEWVTYGYNEQNDLECVVQHLKKNEKITHLGLFGRSMGGFISLLYSSRDENIKGIVTDSAFINLKQVLLEVGQQK' A
#
# COMPACT_ATOMS: atom_id res chain seq x y z
N MET A 1 -17.26 6.48 1.48
CA MET A 1 -15.89 7.04 1.64
C MET A 1 -15.24 6.33 2.81
N SER A 2 -13.93 6.08 2.78
CA SER A 2 -13.22 5.62 3.99
C SER A 2 -13.31 6.72 5.05
N GLY A 3 -13.48 6.33 6.32
CA GLY A 3 -13.78 7.25 7.42
C GLY A 3 -12.55 7.82 8.13
N GLY A 4 -11.35 7.70 7.55
CA GLY A 4 -10.11 8.14 8.19
C GLY A 4 -9.88 9.64 8.05
N GLU A 5 -9.33 10.28 9.10
CA GLU A 5 -9.00 11.70 9.11
C GLU A 5 -7.55 12.01 8.72
N TRP A 6 -6.63 11.06 8.95
CA TRP A 6 -5.19 11.27 8.82
C TRP A 6 -4.56 10.21 7.92
N VAL A 7 -3.57 10.65 7.14
CA VAL A 7 -2.69 9.77 6.36
C VAL A 7 -1.45 9.45 7.18
N THR A 8 -1.13 8.16 7.28
CA THR A 8 0.02 7.67 8.05
C THR A 8 1.13 7.11 7.17
N TYR A 9 1.11 7.45 5.88
CA TYR A 9 2.15 7.12 4.90
C TYR A 9 2.50 5.62 4.87
N GLY A 10 1.49 4.76 5.01
CA GLY A 10 1.62 3.31 4.89
C GLY A 10 1.52 2.54 6.19
N TYR A 11 1.58 3.18 7.36
CA TYR A 11 1.51 2.48 8.65
C TYR A 11 0.12 1.85 8.89
N ASN A 12 -0.95 2.62 8.72
CA ASN A 12 -2.32 2.12 8.83
C ASN A 12 -2.85 1.64 7.46
N GLU A 13 -2.46 2.28 6.37
CA GLU A 13 -3.00 2.00 5.04
C GLU A 13 -2.67 0.58 4.54
N GLN A 14 -1.60 -0.03 5.04
CA GLN A 14 -1.31 -1.46 4.80
C GLN A 14 -2.37 -2.40 5.39
N ASN A 15 -3.00 -2.02 6.51
CA ASN A 15 -4.05 -2.82 7.15
C ASN A 15 -5.39 -2.64 6.42
N ASP A 16 -5.62 -1.46 5.84
CA ASP A 16 -6.75 -1.24 4.95
C ASP A 16 -6.64 -2.13 3.71
N LEU A 17 -5.43 -2.23 3.12
CA LEU A 17 -5.16 -3.15 2.03
C LEU A 17 -5.35 -4.62 2.46
N GLU A 18 -4.89 -4.99 3.65
CA GLU A 18 -5.12 -6.32 4.22
C GLU A 18 -6.60 -6.68 4.31
N CYS A 19 -7.44 -5.75 4.76
CA CYS A 19 -8.89 -5.95 4.85
C CYS A 19 -9.48 -6.32 3.48
N VAL A 20 -9.09 -5.60 2.42
CA VAL A 20 -9.54 -5.88 1.05
C VAL A 20 -9.03 -7.23 0.57
N VAL A 21 -7.76 -7.53 0.77
CA VAL A 21 -7.16 -8.82 0.38
C VAL A 21 -7.85 -9.99 1.08
N GLN A 22 -8.12 -9.87 2.38
CA GLN A 22 -8.84 -10.89 3.14
C GLN A 22 -10.29 -11.05 2.68
N HIS A 23 -10.96 -9.95 2.32
CA HIS A 23 -12.29 -10.01 1.74
C HIS A 23 -12.29 -10.81 0.42
N LEU A 24 -11.37 -10.50 -0.50
CA LEU A 24 -11.24 -11.21 -1.78
C LEU A 24 -10.90 -12.70 -1.60
N LYS A 25 -10.04 -13.02 -0.63
CA LYS A 25 -9.69 -14.41 -0.31
C LYS A 25 -10.88 -15.20 0.23
N LYS A 26 -11.62 -14.62 1.18
CA LYS A 26 -12.67 -15.34 1.91
C LYS A 26 -13.99 -15.42 1.14
N ASN A 27 -14.39 -14.31 0.51
CA ASN A 27 -15.71 -14.20 -0.10
C ASN A 27 -15.67 -14.56 -1.59
N GLU A 28 -14.63 -14.12 -2.29
CA GLU A 28 -14.48 -14.35 -3.74
C GLU A 28 -13.60 -15.57 -4.07
N LYS A 29 -13.02 -16.23 -3.05
CA LYS A 29 -12.15 -17.42 -3.18
C LYS A 29 -10.93 -17.19 -4.07
N ILE A 30 -10.43 -15.96 -4.15
CA ILE A 30 -9.24 -15.62 -4.93
C ILE A 30 -7.98 -16.01 -4.15
N THR A 31 -7.12 -16.83 -4.75
CA THR A 31 -5.89 -17.35 -4.12
C THR A 31 -4.61 -16.65 -4.56
N HIS A 32 -4.65 -15.93 -5.68
CA HIS A 32 -3.49 -15.24 -6.25
C HIS A 32 -3.91 -13.82 -6.63
N LEU A 33 -3.12 -12.84 -6.20
CA LEU A 33 -3.44 -11.43 -6.39
C LEU A 33 -2.26 -10.68 -7.00
N GLY A 34 -2.57 -9.70 -7.84
CA GLY A 34 -1.63 -8.67 -8.27
C GLY A 34 -1.97 -7.34 -7.61
N LEU A 35 -0.94 -6.58 -7.22
CA LEU A 35 -1.11 -5.23 -6.71
C LEU A 35 -0.70 -4.21 -7.77
N PHE A 36 -1.51 -3.18 -7.97
CA PHE A 36 -1.16 -2.00 -8.74
C PHE A 36 -1.30 -0.77 -7.84
N GLY A 37 -0.28 0.07 -7.80
CA GLY A 37 -0.28 1.27 -6.97
C GLY A 37 0.52 2.41 -7.57
N ARG A 38 0.01 3.64 -7.44
CA ARG A 38 0.68 4.87 -7.87
C ARG A 38 1.07 5.72 -6.68
N SER A 39 2.24 6.36 -6.71
CA SER A 39 2.74 7.24 -5.65
C SER A 39 2.70 6.52 -4.29
N MET A 40 2.01 7.09 -3.29
CA MET A 40 1.83 6.46 -1.99
C MET A 40 1.17 5.07 -2.08
N GLY A 41 0.23 4.85 -3.00
CA GLY A 41 -0.37 3.53 -3.21
C GLY A 41 0.64 2.48 -3.72
N GLY A 42 1.63 2.91 -4.49
CA GLY A 42 2.75 2.05 -4.91
C GLY A 42 3.65 1.69 -3.73
N PHE A 43 3.97 2.66 -2.87
CA PHE A 43 4.70 2.40 -1.63
C PHE A 43 3.96 1.42 -0.70
N ILE A 44 2.65 1.61 -0.51
CA ILE A 44 1.81 0.71 0.30
C ILE A 44 1.79 -0.70 -0.29
N SER A 45 1.71 -0.81 -1.63
CA SER A 45 1.76 -2.11 -2.31
C SER A 45 3.08 -2.84 -2.07
N LEU A 46 4.21 -2.13 -2.12
CA LEU A 46 5.53 -2.69 -1.80
C LEU A 46 5.61 -3.11 -0.33
N LEU A 47 5.19 -2.24 0.59
CA LEU A 47 5.21 -2.51 2.03
C LEU A 47 4.38 -3.76 2.37
N TYR A 48 3.14 -3.81 1.87
CA TYR A 48 2.22 -4.91 2.15
C TYR A 48 2.63 -6.22 1.48
N SER A 49 3.20 -6.18 0.28
CA SER A 49 3.53 -7.41 -0.47
C SER A 49 4.45 -8.36 0.28
N SER A 50 5.32 -7.84 1.15
CA SER A 50 6.20 -8.64 2.01
C SER A 50 5.45 -9.45 3.08
N ARG A 51 4.19 -9.09 3.38
CA ARG A 51 3.36 -9.69 4.43
C ARG A 51 2.48 -10.82 3.92
N ASP A 52 2.29 -10.96 2.60
CA ASP A 52 1.37 -11.93 2.03
C ASP A 52 1.96 -12.62 0.78
N GLU A 53 2.34 -13.89 0.94
CA GLU A 53 2.91 -14.72 -0.12
C GLU A 53 1.96 -14.95 -1.31
N ASN A 54 0.67 -14.65 -1.18
CA ASN A 54 -0.32 -14.81 -2.23
C ASN A 54 -0.32 -13.64 -3.23
N ILE A 55 0.41 -12.56 -2.92
CA ILE A 55 0.72 -11.50 -3.87
C ILE A 55 1.77 -12.01 -4.85
N LYS A 56 1.40 -12.19 -6.12
CA LYS A 56 2.26 -12.79 -7.16
C LYS A 56 2.85 -11.78 -8.15
N GLY A 57 2.39 -10.54 -8.10
CA GLY A 57 2.89 -9.49 -8.97
C GLY A 57 2.58 -8.13 -8.39
N ILE A 58 3.49 -7.18 -8.62
CA ILE A 58 3.34 -5.80 -8.18
C ILE A 58 3.72 -4.89 -9.34
N VAL A 59 2.85 -3.95 -9.68
CA VAL A 59 3.13 -2.89 -10.63
C VAL A 59 3.04 -1.57 -9.88
N THR A 60 4.16 -0.87 -9.76
CA THR A 60 4.20 0.45 -9.11
C THR A 60 4.50 1.55 -10.11
N ASP A 61 3.75 2.63 -10.07
CA ASP A 61 4.05 3.87 -10.79
C ASP A 61 4.50 4.95 -9.81
N SER A 62 5.72 5.46 -9.97
CA SER A 62 6.24 6.62 -9.23
C SER A 62 6.18 6.47 -7.70
N ALA A 63 6.36 5.25 -7.18
CA ALA A 63 6.42 4.98 -5.75
C ALA A 63 7.72 5.54 -5.15
N PHE A 64 7.64 6.10 -3.94
CA PHE A 64 8.84 6.35 -3.16
C PHE A 64 9.27 5.06 -2.45
N ILE A 65 10.57 4.89 -2.24
CA ILE A 65 11.15 3.73 -1.53
C ILE A 65 11.64 4.08 -0.12
N ASN A 66 11.72 5.37 0.19
CA ASN A 66 12.25 5.87 1.44
C ASN A 66 11.36 7.00 1.98
N LEU A 67 10.57 6.69 3.01
CA LEU A 67 9.68 7.66 3.64
C LEU A 67 10.44 8.84 4.26
N LYS A 68 11.60 8.59 4.88
CA LYS A 68 12.42 9.65 5.49
C LYS A 68 12.86 10.68 4.44
N GLN A 69 13.27 10.21 3.26
CA GLN A 69 13.64 11.09 2.16
C GLN A 69 12.47 11.99 1.75
N VAL A 70 11.28 11.41 1.55
CA VAL A 70 10.08 12.17 1.18
C VAL A 70 9.72 13.22 2.24
N LEU A 71 9.78 12.85 3.52
CA LEU A 71 9.48 13.79 4.61
C LEU A 71 10.49 14.95 4.67
N LEU A 72 11.77 14.69 4.38
CA LEU A 72 12.79 15.73 4.30
C LEU A 72 12.57 16.65 3.08
N GLU A 73 12.28 16.09 1.91
CA GLU A 73 12.01 16.86 0.69
C GLU A 73 10.78 17.76 0.85
N VAL A 74 9.69 17.25 1.43
CA VAL A 74 8.48 18.03 1.71
C VAL A 74 8.73 19.07 2.81
N GLY A 75 9.51 18.73 3.83
CA GLY A 75 9.86 19.63 4.93
C GLY A 75 10.76 20.80 4.50
N GLN A 76 11.62 20.60 3.49
CA GLN A 76 12.53 21.62 2.95
C GLN A 76 11.87 22.57 1.94
N GLN A 77 10.67 22.26 1.45
CA GLN A 77 9.89 23.13 0.56
C GLN A 77 9.14 24.26 1.31
N LYS A 78 9.53 24.55 2.56
CA LYS A 78 8.98 25.64 3.38
C LYS A 78 10.02 26.71 3.66
#